data_AF-A0A952JRP8-F1
#
_entry.id   AF-A0A952JRP8-F1
#
_cell.length_a   1.000
_cell.length_b   1.000
_cell.length_c   1.000
_cell.angle_alpha   90.00
_cell.angle_beta   90.00
_cell.angle_gamma   90.00
#
_symmetry.space_group_name_H-M   'P 1'
#
loop_
_entity.id
_entity.type
_entity.pdbx_description
1 polymer ?
#
loop_
_entity_poly.entity_id
_entity_poly.type
_entity_poly.pdbx_seq_one_letter_code
_entity_poly.pdbx_strand_id
1 'polypeptide(L)'
;MPFMLISVEHVLLLIFILYYFFETIQNITSEPIYQKAIFWISVAFIINSAGNFFLFLYSKNSFKDDTFKMQYTIIYTTVTILKNIFLCISIPIKESPSKSISEQTLNIDLDPFKPIEQKP
;
A
#
# COMPACT_ATOMS: atom_id res chain seq x y z
N MET A 1 15.55 19.36 -20.34
CA MET A 1 14.17 19.26 -19.84
C MET A 1 14.18 18.59 -18.47
N PRO A 2 14.39 19.35 -17.37
CA PRO A 2 14.66 18.77 -16.05
C PRO A 2 13.47 18.02 -15.42
N PHE A 3 12.25 18.22 -15.92
CA PHE A 3 11.03 17.58 -15.38
C PHE A 3 10.70 16.22 -15.99
N MET A 4 11.34 15.84 -17.11
CA MET A 4 10.98 14.64 -17.86
C MET A 4 11.29 13.35 -17.08
N LEU A 5 12.44 13.32 -16.40
CA LEU A 5 12.88 12.18 -15.58
C LEU A 5 11.91 11.90 -14.43
N ILE A 6 11.49 12.96 -13.72
CA ILE A 6 10.55 12.87 -12.59
C ILE A 6 9.19 12.34 -13.07
N SER A 7 8.72 12.78 -14.23
CA SER A 7 7.47 12.28 -14.80
C SER A 7 7.58 10.80 -15.21
N VAL A 8 8.70 10.39 -15.80
CA VAL A 8 8.93 8.97 -16.16
C VAL A 8 8.96 8.10 -14.92
N GLU A 9 9.65 8.52 -13.86
CA GLU A 9 9.70 7.81 -12.57
C GLU A 9 8.30 7.62 -11.97
N HIS A 10 7.47 8.68 -11.95
CA HIS A 10 6.10 8.60 -11.43
C HIS A 10 5.22 7.61 -12.22
N VAL A 11 5.35 7.60 -13.55
CA VAL A 11 4.60 6.66 -14.40
C VAL A 11 5.07 5.23 -14.16
N LEU A 12 6.37 5.01 -14.04
CA LEU A 12 6.96 3.69 -13.80
C LEU A 12 6.52 3.15 -12.43
N LEU A 13 6.54 3.99 -11.39
CA LEU A 13 6.04 3.67 -10.06
C LEU A 13 4.54 3.34 -10.08
N LEU A 14 3.74 4.08 -10.85
CA LEU A 14 2.32 3.77 -11.04
C LEU A 14 2.11 2.39 -11.67
N ILE A 15 2.88 2.03 -12.70
CA ILE A 15 2.81 0.71 -13.35
C ILE A 15 3.12 -0.40 -12.35
N PHE A 16 4.17 -0.24 -11.53
CA PHE A 16 4.51 -1.22 -10.49
C PHE A 16 3.39 -1.39 -9.46
N ILE A 17 2.78 -0.29 -9.02
CA ILE A 17 1.66 -0.34 -8.09
C ILE A 17 0.46 -1.07 -8.70
N LEU A 18 0.12 -0.79 -9.97
CA LEU A 18 -0.97 -1.46 -10.66
C LEU A 18 -0.70 -2.96 -10.81
N TYR A 19 0.54 -3.34 -11.14
CA TYR A 19 0.97 -4.73 -11.18
C TYR A 19 0.84 -5.40 -9.80
N TYR A 20 1.29 -4.74 -8.73
CA TYR A 20 1.12 -5.23 -7.36
C TYR A 20 -0.35 -5.47 -7.00
N PHE A 21 -1.25 -4.55 -7.33
CA PHE A 21 -2.68 -4.72 -7.09
C PHE A 21 -3.29 -5.86 -7.89
N PHE A 22 -2.90 -5.98 -9.16
CA PHE A 22 -3.33 -7.06 -10.04
C PHE A 22 -2.96 -8.43 -9.46
N GLU A 23 -1.70 -8.60 -9.04
CA GLU A 23 -1.21 -9.84 -8.43
C GLU A 23 -1.91 -10.12 -7.09
N THR A 24 -2.11 -9.08 -6.26
CA THR A 24 -2.74 -9.26 -4.95
C THR A 24 -4.22 -9.62 -5.05
N ILE A 25 -4.93 -9.16 -6.08
CA ILE A 25 -6.34 -9.53 -6.31
C ILE A 25 -6.47 -10.98 -6.79
N GLN A 26 -5.48 -11.49 -7.54
CA GLN A 26 -5.50 -12.87 -8.03
C GLN A 26 -5.16 -13.89 -6.94
N ASN A 27 -4.28 -13.52 -6.02
CA ASN A 27 -3.95 -14.38 -4.89
C ASN A 27 -5.09 -14.37 -3.87
N ILE A 28 -5.76 -15.51 -3.68
CA ILE A 28 -6.77 -15.67 -2.65
C ILE A 28 -6.06 -15.75 -1.29
N THR A 29 -5.86 -14.59 -0.66
CA THR A 29 -5.31 -14.51 0.70
C THR A 29 -6.45 -14.50 1.72
N SER A 30 -6.33 -15.30 2.78
CA SER A 30 -7.30 -15.28 3.89
C SER A 30 -7.33 -13.94 4.64
N GLU A 31 -6.27 -13.14 4.50
CA GLU A 31 -6.17 -11.81 5.09
C GLU A 31 -6.53 -10.72 4.07
N PRO A 32 -7.34 -9.71 4.46
CA PRO A 32 -7.70 -8.62 3.58
C PRO A 32 -6.52 -7.68 3.30
N ILE A 33 -6.42 -7.19 2.06
CA ILE A 33 -5.29 -6.39 1.57
C ILE A 33 -5.04 -5.09 2.37
N TYR A 34 -6.09 -4.48 2.95
CA TYR A 34 -5.97 -3.25 3.73
C TYR A 34 -5.21 -3.44 5.06
N GLN A 35 -4.98 -4.69 5.49
CA GLN A 35 -4.16 -4.99 6.66
C GLN A 35 -2.66 -4.93 6.34
N LYS A 36 -2.25 -4.78 5.07
CA LYS A 36 -0.85 -4.67 4.68
C LYS A 36 -0.42 -3.21 4.62
N ALA A 37 0.77 -2.89 5.16
CA ALA A 37 1.31 -1.53 5.11
C ALA A 37 1.51 -1.07 3.65
N ILE A 38 2.02 -1.98 2.81
CA ILE A 38 2.27 -1.74 1.39
C ILE A 38 1.02 -1.31 0.61
N PHE A 39 -0.18 -1.71 1.06
CA PHE A 39 -1.45 -1.27 0.47
C PHE A 39 -1.65 0.23 0.62
N TRP A 40 -1.52 0.75 1.85
CA TRP A 40 -1.73 2.17 2.14
C TRP A 40 -0.67 3.05 1.50
N ILE A 41 0.58 2.57 1.44
CA ILE A 41 1.66 3.21 0.69
C ILE A 41 1.26 3.32 -0.79
N SER A 42 0.81 2.21 -1.40
CA SER A 42 0.39 2.18 -2.81
C SER A 42 -0.78 3.14 -3.09
N VAL A 43 -1.78 3.16 -2.22
CA VAL A 43 -2.93 4.09 -2.33
C VAL A 43 -2.48 5.55 -2.22
N ALA A 44 -1.56 5.87 -1.31
CA ALA A 44 -1.01 7.21 -1.16
C ALA A 44 -0.35 7.70 -2.46
N PHE A 45 0.44 6.83 -3.10
CA PHE A 45 1.12 7.14 -4.36
C PHE A 45 0.15 7.26 -5.54
N ILE A 46 -0.90 6.43 -5.62
CA ILE A 46 -1.94 6.56 -6.66
C ILE A 46 -2.66 7.92 -6.52
N ILE A 47 -3.08 8.28 -5.32
CA ILE A 47 -3.81 9.55 -5.08
C ILE A 47 -2.90 10.74 -5.40
N ASN A 48 -1.64 10.68 -5.00
CA ASN A 48 -0.66 11.70 -5.33
C ASN A 48 -0.45 11.82 -6.85
N SER A 49 -0.37 10.69 -7.56
CA SER A 49 -0.20 10.68 -9.01
C SER A 49 -1.45 11.23 -9.72
N ALA A 50 -2.64 10.71 -9.39
CA ALA A 50 -3.90 11.10 -10.03
C ALA A 50 -4.27 12.56 -9.77
N GLY A 51 -4.10 13.03 -8.54
CA GLY A 51 -4.42 14.41 -8.16
C GLY A 51 -3.51 15.46 -8.80
N ASN A 52 -2.23 15.11 -9.05
CA ASN A 52 -1.28 16.01 -9.69
C ASN A 52 -1.25 15.89 -11.23
N PHE A 53 -1.73 14.79 -11.79
CA PHE A 53 -1.67 14.52 -13.24
C PHE A 53 -2.35 15.61 -14.08
N PHE A 54 -3.59 15.97 -13.74
CA PHE A 54 -4.33 17.02 -14.46
C PHE A 54 -3.74 18.41 -14.23
N LEU A 55 -3.20 18.66 -13.04
CA LEU A 55 -2.52 19.90 -12.69
C LEU A 55 -1.29 20.13 -13.59
N PHE A 56 -0.48 19.09 -13.78
CA PHE A 56 0.69 19.17 -14.66
C PHE A 56 0.28 19.41 -16.12
N LEU A 57 -0.78 18.77 -16.58
CA LEU A 57 -1.28 18.92 -17.95
C LEU A 57 -1.75 20.36 -18.24
N TYR A 58 -2.47 20.98 -17.30
CA TYR A 58 -2.98 22.34 -17.45
C TYR A 58 -1.94 23.44 -17.16
N SER A 59 -0.88 23.14 -16.39
CA SER A 59 0.09 24.15 -15.96
C SER A 59 0.78 24.88 -17.13
N LYS A 60 0.99 24.21 -18.27
CA LYS A 60 1.64 24.82 -19.44
C LYS A 60 0.84 25.96 -20.08
N ASN A 61 -0.49 25.89 -20.05
CA ASN A 61 -1.34 26.81 -20.80
C ASN A 61 -1.83 28.00 -19.94
N SER A 62 -1.88 27.81 -18.62
CA SER A 62 -2.53 28.76 -17.70
C SER A 62 -1.59 29.36 -16.65
N PHE A 63 -0.27 29.14 -16.74
CA PHE A 63 0.70 29.59 -15.72
C PHE A 63 0.74 31.11 -15.49
N LYS A 64 0.23 31.91 -16.43
CA LYS A 64 0.24 33.38 -16.35
C LYS A 64 -0.95 33.98 -15.61
N ASP A 65 -2.00 33.20 -15.34
CA ASP A 65 -3.17 33.65 -14.60
C ASP A 65 -2.99 33.40 -13.09
N ASP A 66 -3.15 34.44 -12.28
CA ASP A 66 -2.99 34.36 -10.83
C ASP A 66 -4.14 33.58 -10.17
N THR A 67 -5.33 33.60 -10.78
CA THR A 67 -6.48 32.81 -10.32
C THR A 67 -6.20 31.31 -10.44
N PHE A 68 -5.60 30.91 -11.57
CA PHE A 68 -5.18 29.54 -11.81
C PHE A 68 -4.08 29.08 -10.85
N LYS A 69 -3.11 29.95 -10.52
CA LYS A 69 -2.06 29.62 -9.53
C LYS A 69 -2.63 29.35 -8.14
N MET A 70 -3.63 30.13 -7.72
CA MET A 70 -4.28 29.90 -6.42
C MET A 70 -5.00 28.55 -6.39
N GLN A 71 -5.80 28.24 -7.41
CA GLN A 71 -6.51 26.97 -7.53
C GLN A 71 -5.54 25.78 -7.61
N TYR A 72 -4.48 25.91 -8.41
CA TYR A 72 -3.38 24.94 -8.49
C TYR A 72 -2.79 24.66 -7.12
N THR A 73 -2.45 25.71 -6.36
CA THR A 73 -1.81 25.58 -5.04
C THR A 73 -2.73 24.87 -4.07
N ILE A 74 -4.03 25.20 -4.07
CA ILE A 74 -5.03 24.55 -3.22
C ILE A 74 -5.09 23.05 -3.53
N ILE A 75 -5.29 22.67 -4.79
CA ILE A 75 -5.43 21.26 -5.19
C ILE A 75 -4.15 20.49 -4.86
N TYR A 76 -2.98 21.03 -5.24
CA TYR A 76 -1.69 20.41 -4.95
C TYR A 76 -1.50 20.17 -3.45
N THR A 77 -1.84 21.16 -2.63
CA THR A 77 -1.73 21.08 -1.17
C THR A 77 -2.69 20.03 -0.61
N THR A 78 -3.94 20.01 -1.05
CA THR A 78 -4.94 19.02 -0.61
C THR A 78 -4.51 17.59 -0.94
N VAL A 79 -4.05 17.34 -2.17
CA VAL A 79 -3.56 16.02 -2.59
C VAL A 79 -2.33 15.61 -1.79
N THR A 80 -1.43 16.56 -1.50
CA THR A 80 -0.24 16.31 -0.68
C THR A 80 -0.60 15.95 0.77
N ILE A 81 -1.58 16.64 1.36
CA ILE A 81 -2.08 16.33 2.71
C ILE A 81 -2.71 14.93 2.73
N LEU A 82 -3.56 14.61 1.75
CA LEU A 82 -4.18 13.29 1.63
C LEU A 82 -3.12 12.19 1.56
N LYS A 83 -2.12 12.33 0.68
CA LYS A 83 -0.99 11.40 0.58
C LYS A 83 -0.33 11.18 1.94
N ASN A 84 -0.03 12.25 2.68
CA ASN A 84 0.63 12.14 3.98
C ASN A 84 -0.25 11.44 5.02
N ILE A 85 -1.57 11.65 5.00
CA ILE A 85 -2.51 10.94 5.88
C ILE A 85 -2.44 9.43 5.61
N PHE A 86 -2.50 9.01 4.34
CA PHE A 86 -2.39 7.58 3.98
C PHE A 86 -1.04 6.97 4.36
N LEU A 87 0.06 7.71 4.18
CA LEU A 87 1.38 7.26 4.64
C LEU A 87 1.44 7.12 6.17
N CYS A 88 0.84 8.04 6.93
CA CYS A 88 0.74 7.92 8.38
C CYS A 88 -0.08 6.69 8.82
N ILE A 89 -1.16 6.37 8.11
CA ILE A 89 -1.97 5.15 8.37
C ILE A 89 -1.14 3.89 8.15
N SER A 90 -0.17 3.92 7.23
CA SER A 90 0.72 2.78 6.98
C SER A 90 1.68 2.46 8.13
N ILE A 91 2.09 3.45 8.93
CA ILE A 91 3.12 3.29 9.98
C ILE A 91 2.72 2.31 11.10
N PRO A 92 1.51 2.39 11.70
CA PRO A 92 1.14 1.51 12.81
C PRO A 92 0.85 0.06 12.39
N ILE A 93 0.80 -0.23 11.09
CA ILE A 93 0.48 -1.56 10.59
C ILE A 93 1.69 -2.47 10.79
N LYS A 94 1.58 -3.35 11.78
CA LYS A 94 2.53 -4.45 11.99
C LYS A 94 2.07 -5.63 11.15
N GLU A 95 2.88 -6.01 10.17
CA GLU A 95 2.68 -7.27 9.47
C GLU A 95 2.87 -8.39 10.49
N SER A 96 1.84 -9.20 10.72
CA SER A 96 2.00 -10.46 11.42
C SER A 96 3.05 -11.24 10.62
N PRO A 97 4.17 -11.68 11.23
CA PRO A 97 5.06 -12.57 10.52
C PRO A 97 4.20 -13.76 10.11
N SER A 98 4.06 -13.98 8.80
CA SER A 98 3.42 -15.17 8.28
C SER A 98 4.02 -16.32 9.07
N LYS A 99 3.22 -17.03 9.86
CA LYS A 99 3.68 -18.25 10.51
C LYS A 99 4.17 -19.14 9.37
N SER A 100 5.47 -19.15 9.12
CA SER A 100 6.09 -20.22 8.39
C SER A 100 5.66 -21.47 9.14
N ILE A 101 5.10 -22.43 8.41
CA ILE A 101 4.56 -23.69 8.93
C ILE A 101 5.70 -24.58 9.53
N SER A 102 6.86 -23.99 9.85
CA SER A 102 8.08 -24.64 10.31
C SER A 102 8.24 -24.70 11.83
N GLU A 103 7.36 -24.07 12.63
CA GLU A 103 7.44 -24.15 14.10
C GLU A 103 6.13 -24.56 14.78
N GLN A 104 5.24 -25.23 14.04
CA GLN A 104 4.44 -26.27 14.70
C GLN A 104 5.36 -27.48 14.87
N THR A 105 6.18 -27.47 15.93
CA THR A 105 6.51 -28.73 16.58
C THR A 105 5.16 -29.34 16.95
N LEU A 106 4.68 -30.21 16.07
CA LEU A 106 3.62 -31.16 16.32
C LEU A 106 4.00 -31.88 17.61
N ASN A 107 3.50 -31.38 18.74
CA ASN A 107 3.40 -32.14 19.97
C ASN A 107 2.26 -33.14 19.74
N ILE A 108 2.52 -34.08 18.83
CA ILE A 108 1.75 -35.31 18.73
C ILE A 108 2.25 -36.09 19.94
N ASP A 109 1.45 -36.09 20.99
CA ASP A 109 1.60 -37.06 22.06
C ASP A 109 1.39 -38.44 21.43
N LEU A 110 2.51 -39.10 21.13
CA LEU A 110 2.59 -40.38 20.43
C LEU A 110 2.40 -41.57 21.38
N ASP A 111 1.92 -41.36 22.61
CA ASP A 111 1.68 -42.44 23.59
C ASP A 111 0.21 -42.91 23.53
N PRO A 112 -0.12 -43.98 22.78
CA PRO A 112 -1.47 -44.53 22.71
C PRO A 112 -1.76 -45.46 23.89
N PHE A 113 -0.81 -45.64 24.82
CA PHE A 113 -0.83 -46.70 25.82
C PHE A 113 -0.46 -46.17 27.21
N LYS A 114 -1.36 -45.41 27.83
CA LYS A 114 -1.41 -45.39 29.30
C LYS A 114 -2.20 -46.61 29.78
N PRO A 115 -1.57 -47.57 30.47
CA PRO A 115 -2.30 -48.71 31.03
C PRO A 115 -3.28 -48.19 32.09
N ILE A 116 -4.50 -48.72 32.05
CA ILE A 116 -5.54 -48.41 33.02
C ILE A 116 -5.09 -49.00 34.36
N GLU A 117 -4.72 -48.16 35.31
CA GLU A 117 -4.53 -48.59 36.69
C GLU A 117 -5.87 -49.10 37.23
N GLN A 118 -6.04 -50.42 37.28
CA GLN A 118 -7.08 -51.04 38.08
C GLN A 118 -6.63 -50.96 39.54
N LYS A 119 -7.22 -50.01 40.28
CA LYS A 119 -7.07 -49.97 41.74
C LYS A 119 -7.82 -51.14 42.38
N PRO A 120 -7.25 -51.73 43.45
CA PRO A 120 -7.86 -52.84 44.20
C PRO A 120 -9.12 -52.41 44.96
#